data_AF-A0A943EB69-F1
#
_entry.id   AF-A0A943EB69-F1
#
_cell.length_a   1.000
_cell.length_b   1.000
_cell.length_c   1.000
_cell.angle_alpha   90.00
_cell.angle_beta   90.00
_cell.angle_gamma   90.00
#
_symmetry.space_group_name_H-M   'P 1'
#
loop_
_entity.id
_entity.type
_entity.pdbx_description
1 polymer ?
#
loop_
_entity_poly.entity_id
_entity_poly.type
_entity_poly.pdbx_seq_one_letter_code
_entity_poly.pdbx_strand_id
1 'polypeptide(L)'
;MLTAQQIHEKSFSRDKKGYNIDEVDIFLDEVIVDYDTLTRENQELKTRIEALNKQIESYRGMENSMMHTMVTVHKAAEEIEEKAKKDAEEMYAKTRAQADAMADRAQKEYDQILNTASAEADRIVRDARKELKEKQEAILELHELLAEFKTGVKDYASELIEFADKINDPEPIQAILPTFDEEESAEEDSQQESLEGLSASEVVDSLVDDLKKQEKKDYVAEYVNGVERSKQMQEQAEQAHQEDPEEENQAVFYGPVDADDGYDNNF
;
A
#
# COMPACT_ATOMS: atom_id res chain seq x y z
N MET A 1 -4.40 -52.86 -73.53
CA MET A 1 -5.01 -54.15 -73.16
C MET A 1 -6.17 -54.41 -74.10
N LEU A 2 -6.43 -55.68 -74.44
CA LEU A 2 -7.63 -56.06 -75.19
C LEU A 2 -8.86 -55.82 -74.32
N THR A 3 -10.03 -55.59 -74.90
CA THR A 3 -11.31 -55.61 -74.18
C THR A 3 -11.96 -56.98 -74.32
N ALA A 4 -12.87 -57.33 -73.40
CA ALA A 4 -13.71 -58.53 -73.52
C ALA A 4 -14.37 -58.61 -74.91
N GLN A 5 -14.84 -57.47 -75.43
CA GLN A 5 -15.41 -57.36 -76.77
C GLN A 5 -14.40 -57.59 -77.90
N GLN A 6 -13.15 -57.13 -77.76
CA GLN A 6 -12.10 -57.41 -78.74
C GLN A 6 -11.65 -58.88 -78.74
N ILE A 7 -11.83 -59.60 -77.63
CA ILE A 7 -11.61 -61.04 -77.55
C ILE A 7 -12.76 -61.77 -78.26
N HIS A 8 -14.00 -61.33 -78.05
CA HIS A 8 -15.19 -61.88 -78.69
C HIS A 8 -15.21 -61.69 -80.22
N GLU A 9 -14.78 -60.52 -80.72
CA GLU A 9 -14.72 -60.20 -82.15
C GLU A 9 -13.51 -60.82 -82.87
N LYS A 10 -12.64 -61.53 -82.14
CA LYS A 10 -11.38 -62.05 -82.69
C LYS A 10 -11.64 -63.27 -83.59
N SER A 11 -11.25 -63.16 -84.87
CA SER A 11 -11.23 -64.30 -85.79
C SER A 11 -9.82 -64.82 -86.03
N PHE A 12 -9.70 -66.15 -86.19
CA PHE A 12 -8.43 -66.85 -86.47
C PHE A 12 -8.46 -67.52 -87.84
N SER A 13 -7.33 -67.57 -88.54
CA SER A 13 -7.17 -68.27 -89.82
C SER A 13 -7.14 -69.79 -89.65
N ARG A 14 -7.78 -70.55 -90.55
CA ARG A 14 -7.83 -72.02 -90.50
C ARG A 14 -6.61 -72.66 -91.17
N ASP A 15 -6.04 -73.70 -90.54
CA ASP A 15 -4.93 -74.51 -91.05
C ASP A 15 -5.19 -76.02 -90.85
N LYS A 16 -4.60 -76.90 -91.66
CA LYS A 16 -4.87 -78.35 -91.72
C LYS A 16 -4.50 -79.13 -90.45
N LYS A 17 -3.74 -78.54 -89.53
CA LYS A 17 -3.40 -79.11 -88.20
C LYS A 17 -3.70 -78.10 -87.06
N GLY A 18 -4.82 -77.39 -87.15
CA GLY A 18 -5.24 -76.40 -86.15
C GLY A 18 -5.93 -77.00 -84.93
N TYR A 19 -6.18 -76.14 -83.93
CA TYR A 19 -7.02 -76.44 -82.78
C TYR A 19 -8.49 -76.65 -83.18
N ASN A 20 -9.23 -77.39 -82.36
CA ASN A 20 -10.67 -77.55 -82.53
C ASN A 20 -11.38 -76.22 -82.26
N ILE A 21 -12.15 -75.73 -83.22
CA ILE A 21 -12.79 -74.41 -83.17
C ILE A 21 -13.80 -74.36 -82.03
N ASP A 22 -14.62 -75.40 -81.85
CA ASP A 22 -15.66 -75.43 -80.81
C ASP A 22 -15.05 -75.41 -79.39
N GLU A 23 -13.93 -76.10 -79.18
CA GLU A 23 -13.22 -76.09 -77.89
C GLU A 23 -12.55 -74.74 -77.62
N VAL A 24 -11.98 -74.11 -78.65
CA VAL A 24 -11.37 -72.78 -78.54
C VAL A 24 -12.45 -71.72 -78.25
N ASP A 25 -13.60 -71.79 -78.89
CA ASP A 25 -14.70 -70.84 -78.66
C ASP A 25 -15.25 -70.96 -77.22
N ILE A 26 -15.46 -72.18 -76.71
CA ILE A 26 -15.88 -72.40 -75.31
C ILE A 26 -14.85 -71.83 -74.32
N PHE A 27 -13.56 -72.05 -74.57
CA PHE A 27 -12.49 -71.49 -73.74
C PHE A 27 -12.45 -69.96 -73.81
N LEU A 28 -12.63 -69.38 -75.01
CA LEU A 28 -12.67 -67.93 -75.17
C LEU A 28 -13.88 -67.29 -74.47
N ASP A 29 -15.03 -67.97 -74.43
CA ASP A 29 -16.21 -67.51 -73.67
C ASP A 29 -15.91 -67.46 -72.16
N GLU A 30 -15.26 -68.48 -71.59
CA GLU A 30 -14.81 -68.47 -70.19
C GLU A 30 -13.81 -67.33 -69.93
N VAL A 31 -12.82 -67.18 -70.82
CA VAL A 31 -11.81 -66.10 -70.72
C VAL A 31 -12.48 -64.72 -70.82
N ILE A 32 -13.50 -64.53 -71.65
CA ILE A 32 -14.23 -63.27 -71.78
C ILE A 32 -14.90 -62.91 -70.44
N VAL A 33 -15.57 -63.87 -69.79
CA VAL A 33 -16.25 -63.64 -68.50
C VAL A 33 -15.25 -63.29 -67.39
N ASP A 34 -14.16 -64.06 -67.28
CA ASP A 34 -13.12 -63.81 -66.28
C ASP A 34 -12.44 -62.47 -66.51
N TYR A 35 -12.16 -62.13 -67.78
CA TYR A 35 -11.50 -60.88 -68.14
C TYR A 35 -12.37 -59.65 -67.89
N ASP A 36 -13.68 -59.74 -68.14
CA ASP A 36 -14.64 -58.67 -67.82
C ASP A 36 -14.75 -58.48 -66.30
N THR A 37 -14.83 -59.58 -65.55
CA THR A 37 -14.84 -59.57 -64.07
C THR A 37 -13.58 -58.90 -63.52
N LEU A 38 -12.41 -59.32 -63.98
CA LEU A 38 -11.11 -58.76 -63.57
C LEU A 38 -11.01 -57.27 -63.91
N THR A 39 -11.53 -56.87 -65.08
CA THR A 39 -11.52 -55.46 -65.51
C THR A 39 -12.41 -54.61 -64.61
N ARG A 40 -13.61 -55.11 -64.26
CA ARG A 40 -14.53 -54.44 -63.34
C ARG A 40 -13.93 -54.29 -61.95
N GLU A 41 -13.39 -55.37 -61.39
CA GLU A 41 -12.70 -55.34 -60.09
C GLU A 41 -11.52 -54.36 -60.10
N ASN A 42 -10.74 -54.33 -61.18
CA ASN A 42 -9.62 -53.39 -61.31
C ASN A 42 -10.09 -51.92 -61.32
N GLN A 43 -11.21 -51.62 -61.99
CA GLN A 43 -11.81 -50.29 -61.98
C GLN A 43 -12.31 -49.93 -60.58
N GLU A 44 -13.04 -50.83 -59.91
CA GLU A 44 -13.52 -50.62 -58.54
C GLU A 44 -12.37 -50.37 -57.56
N LEU A 45 -11.30 -51.16 -57.66
CA LEU A 45 -10.09 -50.99 -56.84
C LEU A 45 -9.41 -49.65 -57.12
N LYS A 46 -9.29 -49.23 -58.38
CA LYS A 46 -8.73 -47.91 -58.74
C LYS A 46 -9.57 -46.77 -58.15
N THR A 47 -10.89 -46.83 -58.28
CA THR A 47 -11.78 -45.84 -57.68
C THR A 47 -11.64 -45.81 -56.15
N ARG A 48 -11.49 -46.98 -55.51
CA ARG A 48 -11.29 -47.06 -54.07
C ARG A 48 -9.95 -46.49 -53.63
N ILE A 49 -8.88 -46.74 -54.39
CA ILE A 49 -7.55 -46.15 -54.15
C ILE A 49 -7.62 -44.62 -54.27
N GLU A 50 -8.28 -44.09 -55.31
CA GLU A 50 -8.45 -42.64 -55.48
C GLU A 50 -9.24 -42.02 -54.32
N ALA A 51 -10.31 -42.67 -53.86
CA ALA A 51 -11.09 -42.22 -52.72
C ALA A 51 -10.26 -42.19 -51.42
N LEU A 52 -9.49 -43.26 -51.16
CA LEU A 52 -8.61 -43.34 -50.00
C LEU A 52 -7.49 -42.29 -50.05
N ASN A 53 -6.91 -42.05 -51.23
CA ASN A 53 -5.89 -41.01 -51.40
C ASN A 53 -6.43 -39.61 -51.11
N LYS A 54 -7.64 -39.29 -51.60
CA LYS A 54 -8.31 -38.02 -51.26
C LYS A 54 -8.57 -37.88 -49.76
N GLN A 55 -8.95 -38.97 -49.10
CA GLN A 55 -9.18 -38.97 -47.66
C GLN A 55 -7.87 -38.74 -46.88
N ILE A 56 -6.76 -39.35 -47.31
CA ILE A 56 -5.42 -39.12 -46.74
C ILE A 56 -5.00 -37.66 -46.91
N GLU A 57 -5.21 -37.06 -48.09
CA GLU A 57 -4.90 -35.64 -48.32
C GLU A 57 -5.73 -34.74 -47.40
N SER A 58 -7.02 -35.03 -47.23
CA SER A 58 -7.88 -34.30 -46.30
C SER A 58 -7.37 -34.39 -44.86
N TYR A 59 -6.99 -35.59 -44.40
CA TYR A 59 -6.42 -35.77 -43.06
C TYR A 59 -5.10 -35.02 -42.87
N ARG A 60 -4.22 -35.03 -43.87
CA ARG A 60 -2.98 -34.25 -43.82
C ARG A 60 -3.24 -32.74 -43.78
N GLY A 61 -4.26 -32.27 -44.50
CA GLY A 61 -4.70 -30.87 -44.42
C GLY A 61 -5.17 -30.50 -43.02
N MET A 62 -6.02 -31.34 -42.42
CA MET A 62 -6.51 -31.15 -41.06
C MET A 62 -5.39 -31.18 -40.02
N GLU A 63 -4.44 -32.13 -40.14
CA GLU A 63 -3.27 -32.25 -39.28
C GLU A 63 -2.41 -30.97 -39.34
N ASN A 64 -2.14 -30.45 -40.54
CA ASN A 64 -1.40 -29.21 -40.71
C ASN A 64 -2.12 -28.00 -40.09
N SER A 65 -3.44 -27.89 -40.27
CA SER A 65 -4.22 -26.83 -39.63
C SER A 65 -4.16 -26.93 -38.11
N MET A 66 -4.32 -28.14 -37.57
CA MET A 66 -4.25 -28.38 -36.12
C MET A 66 -2.87 -28.07 -35.56
N MET A 67 -1.80 -28.47 -36.25
CA MET A 67 -0.43 -28.15 -35.88
C MET A 67 -0.20 -26.63 -35.90
N HIS A 68 -0.70 -25.94 -36.93
CA HIS A 68 -0.60 -24.48 -37.00
C HIS A 68 -1.35 -23.80 -35.84
N THR A 69 -2.59 -24.23 -35.56
CA THR A 69 -3.35 -23.74 -34.40
C THR A 69 -2.60 -23.99 -33.09
N MET A 70 -2.02 -25.17 -32.90
CA MET A 70 -1.27 -25.52 -31.69
C MET A 70 -0.05 -24.60 -31.51
N VAL A 71 0.68 -24.31 -32.58
CA VAL A 71 1.81 -23.36 -32.54
C VAL A 71 1.32 -21.95 -32.18
N THR A 72 0.23 -21.49 -32.77
CA THR A 72 -0.33 -20.16 -32.47
C THR A 72 -0.82 -20.05 -31.03
N VAL A 73 -1.50 -21.08 -30.51
CA VAL A 73 -1.93 -21.16 -29.11
C VAL A 73 -0.72 -21.15 -28.17
N HIS A 74 0.33 -21.89 -28.50
CA HIS A 74 1.54 -21.91 -27.67
C HIS A 74 2.22 -20.54 -27.62
N LYS A 75 2.37 -19.86 -28.77
CA LYS A 75 2.90 -18.49 -28.82
C LYS A 75 2.05 -17.51 -28.03
N ALA A 76 0.72 -17.57 -28.17
CA ALA A 76 -0.17 -16.71 -27.40
C ALA A 76 -0.05 -16.97 -25.89
N ALA A 77 0.14 -18.23 -25.47
CA ALA A 77 0.38 -18.56 -24.07
C ALA A 77 1.73 -18.01 -23.56
N GLU A 78 2.79 -18.10 -24.35
CA GLU A 78 4.10 -17.51 -24.03
C GLU A 78 4.02 -15.98 -23.92
N GLU A 79 3.32 -15.31 -24.85
CA GLU A 79 3.11 -13.86 -24.82
C GLU A 79 2.30 -13.42 -23.58
N ILE A 80 1.27 -14.19 -23.20
CA ILE A 80 0.49 -13.93 -21.98
C ILE A 80 1.38 -14.10 -20.74
N GLU A 81 2.21 -15.14 -20.70
CA GLU A 81 3.12 -15.39 -19.57
C GLU A 81 4.17 -14.27 -19.43
N GLU A 82 4.79 -13.86 -20.54
CA GLU A 82 5.76 -12.76 -20.56
C GLU A 82 5.12 -11.45 -20.14
N LYS A 83 3.93 -11.14 -20.67
CA LYS A 83 3.19 -9.94 -20.27
C LYS A 83 2.83 -9.95 -18.79
N ALA A 84 2.30 -11.07 -18.27
CA ALA A 84 1.95 -11.19 -16.85
C ALA A 84 3.18 -11.03 -15.94
N LYS A 85 4.34 -11.58 -16.33
CA LYS A 85 5.61 -11.37 -15.62
C LYS A 85 6.02 -9.90 -15.60
N LYS A 86 5.97 -9.24 -16.75
CA LYS A 86 6.32 -7.82 -16.87
C LYS A 86 5.37 -6.93 -16.06
N ASP A 87 4.07 -7.15 -16.17
CA ASP A 87 3.05 -6.41 -15.42
C ASP A 87 3.24 -6.60 -13.90
N ALA A 88 3.58 -7.82 -13.46
CA ALA A 88 3.91 -8.09 -12.06
C ALA A 88 5.17 -7.35 -11.60
N GLU A 89 6.25 -7.37 -12.39
CA GLU A 89 7.49 -6.64 -12.09
C GLU A 89 7.25 -5.13 -11.99
N GLU A 90 6.48 -4.55 -12.92
CA GLU A 90 6.09 -3.14 -12.88
C GLU A 90 5.25 -2.80 -11.65
N MET A 91 4.29 -3.66 -11.30
CA MET A 91 3.49 -3.52 -10.09
C MET A 91 4.38 -3.52 -8.83
N TYR A 92 5.28 -4.49 -8.70
CA TYR A 92 6.21 -4.56 -7.56
C TYR A 92 7.11 -3.32 -7.48
N ALA A 93 7.65 -2.88 -8.61
CA ALA A 93 8.49 -1.68 -8.66
C ALA A 93 7.71 -0.43 -8.23
N LYS A 94 6.46 -0.28 -8.70
CA LYS A 94 5.59 0.85 -8.34
C LYS A 94 5.22 0.83 -6.86
N THR A 95 4.79 -0.32 -6.33
CA THR A 95 4.43 -0.47 -4.91
C THR A 95 5.63 -0.20 -4.02
N ARG A 96 6.82 -0.70 -4.37
CA ARG A 96 8.05 -0.41 -3.63
C ARG A 96 8.38 1.09 -3.63
N ALA A 97 8.34 1.73 -4.79
CA ALA A 97 8.59 3.17 -4.88
C ALA A 97 7.57 4.00 -4.08
N GLN A 98 6.31 3.58 -4.05
CA GLN A 98 5.28 4.22 -3.23
C GLN A 98 5.52 4.02 -1.73
N ALA A 99 5.90 2.81 -1.31
CA ALA A 99 6.24 2.51 0.08
C ALA A 99 7.45 3.32 0.55
N ASP A 100 8.52 3.37 -0.24
CA ASP A 100 9.72 4.15 0.05
C ASP A 100 9.38 5.65 0.15
N ALA A 101 8.58 6.18 -0.79
CA ALA A 101 8.13 7.57 -0.75
C ALA A 101 7.23 7.89 0.46
N MET A 102 6.41 6.93 0.91
CA MET A 102 5.58 7.08 2.10
C MET A 102 6.44 7.10 3.37
N ALA A 103 7.41 6.20 3.47
CA ALA A 103 8.36 6.15 4.58
C ALA A 103 9.17 7.45 4.67
N ASP A 104 9.67 7.96 3.54
CA ASP A 104 10.40 9.23 3.48
C ASP A 104 9.56 10.43 3.91
N ARG A 105 8.27 10.46 3.54
CA ARG A 105 7.34 11.51 3.98
C ARG A 105 7.09 11.43 5.49
N ALA A 106 6.78 10.24 5.99
CA ALA A 106 6.55 10.02 7.41
C ALA A 106 7.78 10.42 8.25
N GLN A 107 8.98 10.08 7.79
CA GLN A 107 10.23 10.46 8.46
C GLN A 107 10.41 11.99 8.48
N LYS A 108 10.17 12.66 7.34
CA LYS A 108 10.26 14.13 7.27
C LYS A 108 9.24 14.82 8.17
N GLU A 109 8.00 14.33 8.20
CA GLU A 109 6.95 14.86 9.08
C GLU A 109 7.30 14.65 10.54
N TYR A 110 7.81 13.46 10.91
CA TYR A 110 8.31 13.17 12.25
C TYR A 110 9.44 14.14 12.66
N ASP A 111 10.44 14.31 11.79
CA ASP A 111 11.58 15.20 12.07
C ASP A 111 11.11 16.67 12.19
N GLN A 112 10.13 17.08 11.38
CA GLN A 112 9.53 18.42 11.47
C GLN A 112 8.82 18.62 12.81
N ILE A 113 7.95 17.68 13.20
CA ILE A 113 7.22 17.74 14.47
C ILE A 113 8.22 17.79 15.63
N LEU A 114 9.21 16.91 15.66
CA LEU A 114 10.22 16.86 16.70
C LEU A 114 11.01 18.18 16.81
N ASN A 115 11.43 18.75 15.68
CA ASN A 115 12.14 20.02 15.66
C ASN A 115 11.26 21.19 16.15
N THR A 116 9.99 21.22 15.74
CA THR A 116 9.04 22.26 16.18
C THR A 116 8.74 22.15 17.67
N ALA A 117 8.49 20.94 18.18
CA ALA A 117 8.24 20.69 19.59
C ALA A 117 9.47 21.05 20.45
N SER A 118 10.68 20.67 20.02
CA SER A 118 11.91 21.03 20.71
C SER A 118 12.12 22.55 20.74
N ALA A 119 11.89 23.24 19.63
CA ALA A 119 12.03 24.69 19.57
C ALA A 119 11.02 25.42 20.45
N GLU A 120 9.79 24.91 20.53
CA GLU A 120 8.75 25.43 21.42
C GLU A 120 9.08 25.18 22.89
N ALA A 121 9.54 23.98 23.25
CA ALA A 121 10.01 23.68 24.60
C ALA A 121 11.16 24.60 25.02
N ASP A 122 12.17 24.78 24.14
CA ASP A 122 13.29 25.69 24.39
C ASP A 122 12.86 27.15 24.56
N ARG A 123 11.78 27.56 23.88
CA ARG A 123 11.19 28.89 24.05
C ARG A 123 10.50 29.03 25.39
N ILE A 124 9.65 28.06 25.74
CA ILE A 124 8.94 28.04 27.04
C ILE A 124 9.94 28.09 28.20
N VAL A 125 10.99 27.27 28.16
CA VAL A 125 12.04 27.25 29.19
C VAL A 125 12.77 28.60 29.28
N ARG A 126 13.05 29.24 28.14
CA ARG A 126 13.67 30.58 28.13
C ARG A 126 12.78 31.63 28.75
N ASP A 127 11.50 31.66 28.36
CA ASP A 127 10.53 32.64 28.82
C ASP A 127 10.30 32.47 30.34
N ALA A 128 10.15 31.24 30.82
CA ALA A 128 10.03 30.93 32.25
C ALA A 128 11.28 31.35 33.05
N ARG A 129 12.49 31.11 32.52
CA ARG A 129 13.75 31.56 33.17
C ARG A 129 13.84 33.08 33.24
N LYS A 130 13.38 33.79 32.21
CA LYS A 130 13.34 35.27 32.21
C LYS A 130 12.39 35.78 33.28
N GLU A 131 11.17 35.25 33.33
CA GLU A 131 10.17 35.63 34.33
C GLU A 131 10.65 35.32 35.77
N LEU A 132 11.29 34.17 35.98
CA LEU A 132 11.87 33.82 37.28
C LEU A 132 12.92 34.85 37.71
N LYS A 133 13.79 35.29 36.78
CA LYS A 133 14.81 36.29 37.06
C LYS A 133 14.20 37.65 37.39
N GLU A 134 13.20 38.10 36.64
CA GLU A 134 12.47 39.35 36.90
C GLU A 134 11.80 39.34 38.29
N LYS A 135 11.18 38.20 38.66
CA LYS A 135 10.59 38.03 40.00
C LYS A 135 11.64 38.04 41.10
N GLN A 136 12.80 37.42 40.89
CA GLN A 136 13.91 37.44 41.85
C GLN A 136 14.44 38.86 42.06
N GLU A 137 14.61 39.64 40.99
CA GLU A 137 15.02 41.05 41.07
C GLU A 137 13.99 41.89 41.83
N ALA A 138 12.69 41.74 41.54
CA ALA A 138 11.61 42.44 42.25
C ALA A 138 11.55 42.09 43.74
N ILE A 139 11.80 40.82 44.10
CA ILE A 139 11.88 40.40 45.50
C ILE A 139 13.06 41.09 46.20
N LEU A 140 14.23 41.19 45.55
CA LEU A 140 15.39 41.88 46.14
C LEU A 140 15.11 43.37 46.36
N GLU A 141 14.50 44.05 45.39
CA GLU A 141 14.09 45.46 45.53
C GLU A 141 13.11 45.66 46.69
N LEU A 142 12.14 44.74 46.86
CA LEU A 142 11.20 44.79 47.97
C LEU A 142 11.90 44.59 49.33
N HIS A 143 12.87 43.68 49.41
CA HIS A 143 13.66 43.48 50.62
C HIS A 143 14.48 44.72 51.00
N GLU A 144 15.07 45.41 50.02
CA GLU A 144 15.81 46.65 50.22
C GLU A 144 14.89 47.77 50.75
N LEU A 145 13.74 47.97 50.11
CA LEU A 145 12.75 48.96 50.55
C LEU A 145 12.24 48.68 51.98
N LEU A 146 12.02 47.42 52.33
CA LEU A 146 11.58 47.03 53.67
C LEU A 146 12.68 47.28 54.72
N ALA A 147 13.95 47.09 54.36
CA ALA A 147 15.08 47.43 55.21
C ALA A 147 15.22 48.96 55.43
N GLU A 148 15.04 49.75 54.38
CA GLU A 148 15.00 51.22 54.48
C GLU A 148 13.83 51.69 55.36
N PHE A 149 12.63 51.16 55.14
CA PHE A 149 11.46 51.47 55.95
C PHE A 149 11.68 51.14 57.42
N LYS A 150 12.20 49.94 57.73
CA LYS A 150 12.52 49.53 59.11
C LYS A 150 13.52 50.48 59.77
N THR A 151 14.54 50.92 59.02
CA THR A 151 15.54 51.87 59.52
C THR A 151 14.91 53.25 59.76
N GLY A 152 14.11 53.75 58.83
CA GLY A 152 13.41 55.04 58.99
C GLY A 152 12.42 55.04 60.17
N VAL A 153 11.69 53.95 60.40
CA VAL A 153 10.84 53.79 61.59
C VAL A 153 11.67 53.83 62.87
N LYS A 154 12.82 53.15 62.90
CA LYS A 154 13.73 53.15 64.05
C LYS A 154 14.31 54.54 64.33
N ASP A 155 14.72 55.26 63.29
CA ASP A 155 15.25 56.62 63.41
C ASP A 155 14.17 57.59 63.90
N TYR A 156 12.95 57.52 63.32
CA TYR A 156 11.81 58.32 63.77
C TYR A 156 11.41 58.03 65.22
N ALA A 157 11.38 56.75 65.61
CA ALA A 157 11.13 56.36 67.00
C ALA A 157 12.21 56.93 67.95
N SER A 158 13.47 56.93 67.51
CA SER A 158 14.59 57.51 68.27
C SER A 158 14.47 59.03 68.40
N GLU A 159 14.06 59.74 67.35
CA GLU A 159 13.76 61.18 67.39
C GLU A 159 12.60 61.50 68.33
N LEU A 160 11.53 60.68 68.33
CA LEU A 160 10.40 60.86 69.25
C LEU A 160 10.81 60.67 70.70
N ILE A 161 11.67 59.69 71.00
CA ILE A 161 12.25 59.50 72.34
C ILE A 161 13.09 60.71 72.74
N GLU A 162 13.98 61.19 71.86
CA GLU A 162 14.83 62.35 72.14
C GLU A 162 14.00 63.65 72.34
N PHE A 163 12.91 63.79 71.58
CA PHE A 163 11.96 64.90 71.73
C PHE A 163 11.20 64.82 73.06
N ALA A 164 10.75 63.63 73.46
CA ALA A 164 10.13 63.41 74.76
C ALA A 164 11.09 63.72 75.92
N ASP A 165 12.35 63.31 75.81
CA ASP A 165 13.41 63.61 76.79
C ASP A 165 13.69 65.13 76.91
N LYS A 166 13.59 65.89 75.81
CA LYS A 166 13.75 67.36 75.82
C LYS A 166 12.58 68.13 76.44
N ILE A 167 11.40 67.53 76.53
CA ILE A 167 10.20 68.16 77.11
C ILE A 167 10.06 67.89 78.62
N ASN A 168 10.70 66.83 79.13
CA ASN A 168 10.75 66.34 80.51
C ASN A 168 9.67 66.85 81.51
N ASP A 169 8.60 66.06 81.64
CA ASP A 169 8.11 65.62 82.94
C ASP A 169 7.95 64.08 82.85
N PRO A 170 8.34 63.29 83.88
CA PRO A 170 8.49 61.85 83.76
C PRO A 170 7.15 61.16 84.01
N GLU A 171 6.46 60.76 82.94
CA GLU A 171 5.57 59.60 82.98
C GLU A 171 6.12 58.53 82.02
N PRO A 172 6.04 57.24 82.37
CA PRO A 172 6.78 56.21 81.66
C PRO A 172 6.19 56.00 80.26
N ILE A 173 6.84 56.57 79.24
CA ILE A 173 6.65 56.20 77.83
C ILE A 173 7.31 54.83 77.56
N GLN A 174 7.07 53.86 78.45
CA GLN A 174 7.35 52.44 78.19
C GLN A 174 6.10 51.72 77.65
N ALA A 175 5.00 52.44 77.41
CA ALA A 175 3.73 51.87 76.96
C ALA A 175 3.37 52.16 75.49
N ILE A 176 4.20 52.88 74.73
CA ILE A 176 3.96 53.17 73.29
C ILE A 176 5.25 53.07 72.46
N LEU A 177 6.18 52.22 72.87
CA LEU A 177 7.04 51.57 71.89
C LEU A 177 6.20 50.39 71.37
N PRO A 178 6.06 50.18 70.04
CA PRO A 178 5.88 48.80 69.63
C PRO A 178 7.09 48.06 70.20
N THR A 179 6.85 47.14 71.14
CA THR A 179 7.86 46.13 71.44
C THR A 179 8.02 45.38 70.14
N PHE A 180 9.05 45.72 69.37
CA PHE A 180 9.65 44.74 68.50
C PHE A 180 10.40 43.82 69.45
N ASP A 181 9.64 42.96 70.12
CA ASP A 181 10.17 41.80 70.79
C ASP A 181 11.01 41.07 69.73
N GLU A 182 12.32 41.10 69.92
CA GLU A 182 13.13 39.97 69.53
C GLU A 182 12.49 38.77 70.25
N GLU A 183 11.90 37.86 69.47
CA GLU A 183 11.15 36.64 69.84
C GLU A 183 9.61 36.72 69.84
N GLU A 184 9.02 36.53 68.65
CA GLU A 184 7.80 35.74 68.53
C GLU A 184 8.19 34.35 68.00
N SER A 185 8.57 33.48 68.92
CA SER A 185 8.46 32.04 68.73
C SER A 185 7.06 31.60 69.16
N ALA A 186 6.14 31.52 68.21
CA ALA A 186 4.93 30.70 68.26
C ALA A 186 4.56 30.44 66.79
N GLU A 187 4.84 29.26 66.23
CA GLU A 187 3.86 28.18 66.19
C GLU A 187 2.43 28.69 65.91
N GLU A 188 2.18 29.15 64.67
CA GLU A 188 0.91 28.86 64.01
C GLU A 188 1.15 27.81 62.93
N ASP A 189 0.74 26.60 63.31
CA ASP A 189 0.47 25.46 62.44
C ASP A 189 -0.64 25.85 61.44
N SER A 190 -0.23 26.28 60.25
CA SER A 190 -1.07 26.19 59.06
C SER A 190 -0.21 25.83 57.86
N GLN A 191 0.04 24.54 57.70
CA GLN A 191 0.28 23.84 56.44
C GLN A 191 0.89 24.70 55.32
N GLN A 192 2.15 25.08 55.48
CA GLN A 192 3.00 25.43 54.36
C GLN A 192 3.91 24.23 54.13
N GLU A 193 3.50 23.36 53.19
CA GLU A 193 4.36 22.31 52.67
C GLU A 193 5.72 22.91 52.35
N SER A 194 6.72 22.42 53.06
CA SER A 194 8.13 22.73 52.90
C SER A 194 8.53 22.55 51.43
N LEU A 195 8.71 23.66 50.73
CA LEU A 195 9.50 23.73 49.49
C LEU A 195 10.97 24.07 49.82
N GLU A 196 11.48 23.51 50.90
CA GLU A 196 12.92 23.46 51.17
C GLU A 196 13.39 22.03 50.94
N GLY A 197 14.13 21.84 49.85
CA GLY A 197 14.86 20.58 49.61
C GLY A 197 15.14 20.21 48.17
N LEU A 198 14.58 20.92 47.18
CA LEU A 198 14.89 20.67 45.77
C LEU A 198 15.58 21.91 45.21
N SER A 199 16.83 21.75 44.80
CA SER A 199 17.51 22.75 43.99
C SER A 199 16.65 23.09 42.77
N ALA A 200 16.79 24.30 42.22
CA ALA A 200 16.05 24.71 41.03
C ALA A 200 16.24 23.74 39.84
N SER A 201 17.30 22.92 39.84
CA SER A 201 17.48 21.80 38.90
C SER A 201 16.47 20.68 39.14
N GLU A 202 16.30 20.24 40.38
CA GLU A 202 15.45 19.08 40.72
C GLU A 202 13.96 19.37 40.55
N VAL A 203 13.53 20.61 40.77
CA VAL A 203 12.15 21.05 40.45
C VAL A 203 11.92 21.03 38.94
N VAL A 204 12.92 21.46 38.16
CA VAL A 204 12.86 21.43 36.69
C VAL A 204 12.90 19.98 36.17
N ASP A 205 13.73 19.11 36.75
CA ASP A 205 13.83 17.70 36.39
C ASP A 205 12.54 16.95 36.71
N SER A 206 11.91 17.24 37.86
CA SER A 206 10.57 16.74 38.22
C SER A 206 9.49 17.18 37.22
N LEU A 207 9.48 18.46 36.83
CA LEU A 207 8.51 18.97 35.85
C LEU A 207 8.73 18.34 34.47
N VAL A 208 9.99 18.16 34.06
CA VAL A 208 10.36 17.52 32.79
C VAL A 208 9.93 16.04 32.79
N ASP A 209 10.07 15.34 33.90
CA ASP A 209 9.64 13.95 34.01
C ASP A 209 8.10 13.81 34.02
N ASP A 210 7.38 14.76 34.61
CA ASP A 210 5.92 14.76 34.58
C ASP A 210 5.36 15.15 33.19
N LEU A 211 6.01 16.07 32.48
CA LEU A 211 5.71 16.38 31.07
C LEU A 211 5.96 15.16 30.16
N LYS A 212 7.08 14.44 30.34
CA LYS A 212 7.36 13.20 29.59
C LYS A 212 6.33 12.10 29.87
N LYS A 213 5.85 11.97 31.11
CA LYS A 213 4.78 11.00 31.46
C LYS A 213 3.46 11.39 30.83
N GLN A 214 3.15 12.68 30.77
CA GLN A 214 1.93 13.19 30.13
C GLN A 214 1.97 12.98 28.62
N GLU A 215 3.07 13.35 27.95
CA GLU A 215 3.28 13.14 26.51
C GLU A 215 3.20 11.65 26.14
N LYS A 216 3.78 10.77 26.97
CA LYS A 216 3.67 9.31 26.77
C LYS A 216 2.23 8.80 26.95
N LYS A 217 1.44 9.36 27.86
CA LYS A 217 0.01 9.03 28.00
C LYS A 217 -0.78 9.48 26.78
N ASP A 218 -0.51 10.68 26.29
CA ASP A 218 -1.21 11.25 25.14
C ASP A 218 -0.87 10.50 23.85
N TYR A 219 0.41 10.15 23.64
CA TYR A 219 0.84 9.31 22.51
C TYR A 219 0.21 7.90 22.56
N VAL A 220 0.15 7.27 23.74
CA VAL A 220 -0.49 5.96 23.90
C VAL A 220 -2.00 6.06 23.64
N ALA A 221 -2.66 7.13 24.11
CA ALA A 221 -4.08 7.35 23.85
C ALA A 221 -4.36 7.58 22.35
N GLU A 222 -3.52 8.36 21.67
CA GLU A 222 -3.64 8.61 20.23
C GLU A 222 -3.38 7.34 19.42
N TYR A 223 -2.38 6.55 19.79
CA TYR A 223 -2.08 5.26 19.16
C TYR A 223 -3.24 4.26 19.33
N VAL A 224 -3.79 4.11 20.54
CA VAL A 224 -4.93 3.21 20.81
C VAL A 224 -6.16 3.66 20.01
N ASN A 225 -6.46 4.96 19.98
CA ASN A 225 -7.56 5.51 19.19
C ASN A 225 -7.32 5.37 17.66
N GLY A 226 -6.07 5.40 17.21
CA GLY A 226 -5.69 5.16 15.81
C GLY A 226 -5.87 3.71 15.41
N VAL A 227 -5.47 2.78 16.27
CA VAL A 227 -5.67 1.33 16.08
C VAL A 227 -7.17 0.99 16.05
N GLU A 228 -7.98 1.54 16.96
CA GLU A 228 -9.42 1.33 16.96
C GLU A 228 -10.11 1.87 15.70
N ARG A 229 -9.70 3.05 15.20
CA ARG A 229 -10.20 3.60 13.93
C ARG A 229 -9.83 2.74 12.73
N SER A 230 -8.62 2.18 12.70
CA SER A 230 -8.19 1.27 11.63
C SER A 230 -9.03 -0.01 11.61
N LYS A 231 -9.32 -0.57 12.78
CA LYS A 231 -10.17 -1.76 12.93
C LYS A 231 -11.61 -1.50 12.49
N GLN A 232 -12.18 -0.35 12.85
CA GLN A 232 -13.53 0.04 12.40
C GLN A 232 -13.61 0.24 10.88
N MET A 233 -12.58 0.83 10.26
CA MET A 233 -12.53 0.96 8.79
C MET A 233 -12.41 -0.40 8.10
N GLN A 234 -11.66 -1.34 8.67
CA GLN A 234 -11.55 -2.69 8.13
C GLN A 234 -12.85 -3.48 8.26
N GLU A 235 -13.53 -3.40 9.41
CA GLU A 235 -14.84 -4.00 9.63
C GLU A 235 -15.92 -3.39 8.70
N GLN A 236 -15.87 -2.08 8.44
CA GLN A 236 -16.76 -1.42 7.47
C GLN A 236 -16.48 -1.84 6.02
N ALA A 237 -15.21 -2.01 5.63
CA ALA A 237 -14.83 -2.50 4.31
C ALA A 237 -15.25 -3.96 4.10
N GLU A 238 -15.13 -4.81 5.13
CA GLU A 238 -15.58 -6.20 5.11
C GLU A 238 -17.12 -6.32 5.03
N GLN A 239 -17.86 -5.43 5.71
CA GLN A 239 -19.32 -5.36 5.60
C GLN A 239 -19.79 -4.86 4.24
N ALA A 240 -19.11 -3.85 3.67
CA ALA A 240 -19.40 -3.36 2.33
C ALA A 240 -19.18 -4.44 1.24
N HIS A 241 -18.22 -5.35 1.44
CA HIS A 241 -18.02 -6.51 0.56
C HIS A 241 -19.01 -7.67 0.77
N GLN A 242 -19.75 -7.71 1.88
CA GLN A 242 -20.78 -8.73 2.12
C GLN A 242 -22.18 -8.31 1.64
N GLU A 243 -22.45 -7.01 1.52
CA GLU A 243 -23.76 -6.50 1.07
C GLU A 243 -23.91 -6.35 -0.45
N ASP A 244 -22.84 -6.53 -1.24
CA ASP A 244 -22.91 -6.51 -2.70
C ASP A 244 -22.23 -7.73 -3.36
N PRO A 245 -22.98 -8.82 -3.62
CA PRO A 245 -22.48 -9.96 -4.39
C PRO A 245 -22.63 -9.79 -5.90
N GLU A 246 -23.14 -8.67 -6.44
CA GLU A 246 -23.61 -8.60 -7.84
C GLU A 246 -22.83 -7.67 -8.78
N GLU A 247 -21.66 -7.13 -8.41
CA GLU A 247 -20.82 -6.37 -9.35
C GLU A 247 -19.42 -6.94 -9.63
N GLU A 248 -19.14 -8.21 -9.32
CA GLU A 248 -17.86 -8.84 -9.68
C GLU A 248 -17.83 -9.55 -11.04
N ASN A 249 -18.75 -9.23 -11.96
CA ASN A 249 -18.73 -9.81 -13.31
C ASN A 249 -19.10 -8.86 -14.45
N GLN A 250 -18.66 -7.61 -14.38
CA GLN A 250 -18.56 -6.72 -15.56
C GLN A 250 -17.19 -6.04 -15.65
N ALA A 251 -16.12 -6.82 -15.65
CA ALA A 251 -14.89 -6.39 -16.32
C ALA A 251 -15.14 -6.46 -17.84
N VAL A 252 -15.79 -5.40 -18.35
CA VAL A 252 -15.96 -5.15 -19.77
C VAL A 252 -14.59 -5.14 -20.42
N PHE A 253 -14.40 -6.11 -21.31
CA PHE A 253 -13.35 -6.15 -22.31
C PHE A 253 -13.41 -4.86 -23.16
N TYR A 254 -12.69 -3.83 -22.74
CA TYR A 254 -12.31 -2.74 -23.64
C TYR A 254 -11.11 -3.21 -24.45
N GLY A 255 -11.40 -3.86 -25.58
CA GLY A 255 -10.46 -3.87 -26.70
C GLY A 255 -10.22 -2.42 -27.16
N PRO A 256 -9.04 -2.11 -27.72
CA PRO A 256 -8.78 -0.78 -28.27
C PRO A 256 -9.83 -0.49 -29.34
N VAL A 257 -10.59 0.58 -29.11
CA VAL A 257 -11.50 1.15 -30.10
C VAL A 257 -10.61 1.72 -31.19
N ASP A 258 -10.60 1.07 -32.35
CA ASP A 258 -10.07 1.65 -33.57
C ASP A 258 -10.80 2.99 -33.78
N ALA A 259 -10.04 4.08 -33.67
CA ALA A 259 -10.47 5.38 -34.14
C ALA A 259 -10.46 5.30 -35.68
N ASP A 260 -11.59 4.83 -36.22
CA ASP A 260 -11.88 4.90 -37.65
C ASP A 260 -11.91 6.35 -38.10
N ASP A 261 -11.38 6.51 -39.29
CA ASP A 261 -10.98 7.73 -39.93
C ASP A 261 -12.13 8.72 -40.06
N GLY A 262 -11.86 9.95 -39.62
CA GLY A 262 -12.63 11.11 -40.03
C GLY A 262 -12.51 11.29 -41.54
N TYR A 263 -13.48 10.75 -42.28
CA TYR A 263 -13.84 11.29 -43.58
C TYR A 263 -14.20 12.76 -43.41
N ASP A 264 -13.38 13.66 -43.95
CA ASP A 264 -13.89 14.92 -44.46
C ASP A 264 -13.45 15.11 -45.92
N ASN A 265 -14.45 14.94 -46.78
CA ASN A 265 -14.46 15.37 -48.15
C ASN A 265 -14.48 16.91 -48.17
N ASN A 266 -13.59 17.54 -48.93
CA ASN A 266 -13.95 18.35 -50.11
C ASN A 266 -12.88 19.36 -50.52
N PHE A 267 -12.66 19.42 -51.84
CA PHE A 267 -12.29 20.57 -52.68
C PHE A 267 -11.00 21.35 -52.41
#